data_AF-A0A3D1ZD24-F1
#
_entry.id   AF-A0A3D1ZD24-F1
#
_cell.length_a   1.000
_cell.length_b   1.000
_cell.length_c   1.000
_cell.angle_alpha   90.00
_cell.angle_beta   90.00
_cell.angle_gamma   90.00
#
_symmetry.space_group_name_H-M   'P 1'
#
loop_
_entity.id
_entity.type
_entity.pdbx_description
1 polymer ?
#
loop_
_entity_poly.entity_id
_entity_poly.type
_entity_poly.pdbx_seq_one_letter_code
_entity_poly.pdbx_strand_id
1 'polypeptide(L)'
;MTRASVSMGPPRLVPVDIPLVVEGEGPVVDHELEIAGHKIVFTGVSMGNPHAVTFIDIDVDDYPLHEIGPIVESHSMFPNKVNFEIVNVLSRHRLKVRVWERGSGLTQACGTGACAVVVAAR
;
A
#
# COMPACT_ATOMS: atom_id res chain seq x y z
N MET A 1 14.13 26.74 3.36
CA MET A 1 13.56 25.41 3.08
C MET A 1 13.25 25.36 1.60
N THR A 2 13.96 24.54 0.83
CA THR A 2 13.73 24.39 -0.62
C THR A 2 12.65 23.32 -0.83
N ARG A 3 11.67 23.58 -1.72
CA ARG A 3 10.58 22.64 -2.03
C ARG A 3 10.47 22.48 -3.54
N ALA A 4 10.02 21.30 -3.97
CA ALA A 4 9.63 21.02 -5.33
C ALA A 4 8.20 20.43 -5.33
N SER A 5 7.46 20.67 -6.40
CA SER A 5 6.15 20.07 -6.64
C SER A 5 6.22 19.21 -7.89
N VAL A 6 5.65 18.01 -7.82
CA VAL A 6 5.69 17.02 -8.90
C VAL A 6 4.26 16.62 -9.26
N SER A 7 3.96 16.60 -10.56
CA SER A 7 2.73 15.99 -11.07
C SER A 7 2.93 14.49 -11.17
N MET A 8 2.26 13.72 -10.31
CA MET A 8 2.42 12.26 -10.21
C MET A 8 1.57 11.48 -11.21
N GLY A 9 0.72 12.16 -11.98
CA GLY A 9 -0.24 11.52 -12.89
C GLY A 9 -1.44 10.90 -12.17
N PRO A 10 -2.41 10.35 -12.93
CA PRO A 10 -3.59 9.70 -12.38
C PRO A 10 -3.26 8.31 -11.80
N PRO A 11 -3.92 7.90 -10.70
CA PRO A 11 -3.82 6.53 -10.20
C PRO A 11 -4.54 5.55 -11.13
N ARG A 12 -4.11 4.29 -11.13
CA ARG A 12 -4.86 3.17 -11.71
C ARG A 12 -5.33 2.24 -10.60
N LEU A 13 -6.58 1.81 -10.67
CA LEU A 13 -7.29 1.19 -9.55
C LEU A 13 -7.79 -0.23 -9.84
N VAL A 14 -7.85 -0.63 -11.11
CA VAL A 14 -8.34 -1.96 -11.52
C VAL A 14 -7.23 -3.02 -11.39
N PRO A 15 -7.57 -4.29 -11.08
CA PRO A 15 -6.58 -5.33 -10.80
C PRO A 15 -5.47 -5.46 -11.86
N VAL A 16 -5.84 -5.47 -13.15
CA VAL A 16 -4.90 -5.65 -14.26
C VAL A 16 -3.86 -4.53 -14.36
N ASP A 17 -4.24 -3.31 -13.95
CA ASP A 17 -3.36 -2.13 -14.00
C ASP A 17 -2.46 -1.99 -12.75
N ILE A 18 -2.79 -2.71 -11.68
CA ILE A 18 -2.01 -2.85 -10.42
C ILE A 18 -1.15 -4.14 -10.43
N PRO A 19 -1.04 -4.81 -11.57
CA PRO A 19 -0.81 -6.25 -11.70
C PRO A 19 -1.16 -7.12 -10.47
N LEU A 20 -2.46 -7.28 -10.20
CA LEU A 20 -3.01 -8.18 -9.18
C LEU A 20 -3.64 -9.42 -9.81
N VAL A 21 -3.43 -10.58 -9.19
CA VAL A 21 -4.14 -11.83 -9.52
C VAL A 21 -5.46 -11.86 -8.75
N VAL A 22 -6.36 -10.95 -9.13
CA VAL A 22 -7.71 -10.81 -8.57
C VAL A 22 -8.67 -10.60 -9.74
N GLU A 23 -9.80 -11.32 -9.75
CA GLU A 23 -10.83 -11.13 -10.76
C GLU A 23 -11.63 -9.85 -10.50
N GLY A 24 -11.97 -9.13 -11.58
CA GLY A 24 -12.84 -7.96 -11.52
C GLY A 24 -12.39 -6.82 -12.43
N GLU A 25 -13.36 -6.00 -12.84
CA GLU A 25 -13.14 -4.79 -13.66
C GLU A 25 -13.20 -3.51 -12.80
N GLY A 26 -13.59 -3.63 -11.54
CA GLY A 26 -13.73 -2.51 -10.59
C GLY A 26 -12.44 -2.19 -9.84
N PRO A 27 -12.45 -1.11 -9.04
CA PRO A 27 -11.33 -0.80 -8.16
C PRO A 27 -11.16 -1.89 -7.09
N VAL A 28 -9.92 -2.20 -6.73
CA VAL A 28 -9.60 -3.12 -5.64
C VAL A 28 -9.68 -2.37 -4.31
N VAL A 29 -10.81 -2.49 -3.63
CA VAL A 29 -11.09 -1.81 -2.34
C VAL A 29 -11.37 -2.86 -1.27
N ASP A 30 -10.74 -2.70 -0.11
CA ASP A 30 -10.92 -3.56 1.08
C ASP A 30 -10.84 -5.07 0.76
N HIS A 31 -9.90 -5.44 -0.12
CA HIS A 31 -9.68 -6.83 -0.49
C HIS A 31 -9.05 -7.58 0.69
N GLU A 32 -9.68 -8.69 1.08
CA GLU A 32 -9.18 -9.53 2.16
C GLU A 32 -8.13 -10.53 1.66
N LEU A 33 -7.00 -10.58 2.37
CA LEU A 33 -5.91 -11.50 2.13
C LEU A 33 -5.53 -12.17 3.46
N GLU A 34 -5.68 -13.48 3.54
CA GLU A 34 -5.15 -14.26 4.64
C GLU A 34 -3.74 -14.76 4.30
N ILE A 35 -2.75 -14.39 5.11
CA ILE A 35 -1.35 -14.73 4.87
C ILE A 35 -0.61 -14.97 6.18
N ALA A 36 0.06 -16.13 6.29
CA ALA A 36 0.79 -16.53 7.50
C ALA A 36 -0.02 -16.41 8.82
N GLY A 37 -1.34 -16.64 8.77
CA GLY A 37 -2.24 -16.50 9.92
C GLY A 37 -2.67 -15.06 10.24
N HIS A 38 -2.26 -14.09 9.44
CA HIS A 38 -2.70 -12.70 9.52
C HIS A 38 -3.80 -12.44 8.49
N LYS A 39 -4.87 -11.77 8.94
CA LYS A 39 -5.87 -11.20 8.05
C LYS A 39 -5.45 -9.78 7.69
N ILE A 40 -5.22 -9.53 6.40
CA ILE A 40 -4.87 -8.23 5.85
C ILE A 40 -6.05 -7.77 4.99
N VAL A 41 -6.51 -6.55 5.22
CA VAL A 41 -7.50 -5.89 4.38
C VAL A 41 -6.80 -4.75 3.66
N PHE A 42 -6.76 -4.77 2.33
CA PHE A 42 -6.01 -3.77 1.57
C PHE A 42 -6.78 -3.19 0.40
N THR A 43 -6.46 -1.95 0.08
CA THR A 43 -6.87 -1.27 -1.13
C THR A 43 -5.68 -1.21 -2.10
N GLY A 44 -5.90 -1.68 -3.32
CA GLY A 44 -4.89 -1.73 -4.37
C GLY A 44 -4.81 -0.43 -5.15
N VAL A 45 -3.62 0.13 -5.30
CA VAL A 45 -3.40 1.36 -6.08
C VAL A 45 -2.12 1.23 -6.90
N SER A 46 -2.13 1.75 -8.13
CA SER A 46 -0.94 1.85 -8.97
C SER A 46 -0.67 3.30 -9.31
N MET A 47 0.50 3.81 -8.88
CA MET A 47 1.01 5.15 -9.22
C MET A 47 2.07 5.09 -10.33
N GLY A 48 2.13 3.98 -11.09
CA GLY A 48 3.27 3.59 -11.92
C GLY A 48 3.93 2.30 -11.44
N ASN A 49 3.88 2.07 -10.13
CA ASN A 49 4.27 0.87 -9.39
C ASN A 49 3.11 0.43 -8.46
N PRO A 50 3.04 -0.86 -8.08
CA PRO A 50 1.92 -1.39 -7.31
C PRO A 50 2.05 -1.09 -5.80
N HIS A 51 0.93 -0.74 -5.18
CA HIS A 51 0.78 -0.43 -3.76
C HIS A 51 -0.41 -1.20 -3.18
N ALA A 52 -0.20 -1.78 -1.99
CA ALA A 52 -1.23 -2.41 -1.18
C ALA A 52 -1.31 -1.63 0.13
N VAL A 53 -2.39 -0.85 0.27
CA VAL A 53 -2.59 0.06 1.42
C VAL A 53 -3.55 -0.59 2.41
N THR A 54 -3.10 -0.78 3.65
CA THR A 54 -3.89 -1.33 4.74
C THR A 54 -4.06 -0.32 5.87
N PHE A 55 -5.31 -0.05 6.23
CA PHE A 55 -5.65 0.76 7.40
C PHE A 55 -5.74 -0.14 8.63
N ILE A 56 -5.06 0.26 9.71
CA ILE A 56 -4.94 -0.53 10.93
C ILE A 56 -5.32 0.28 12.17
N ASP A 57 -5.85 -0.42 13.18
CA ASP A 57 -6.23 0.18 14.47
C ASP A 57 -5.05 0.26 15.46
N ILE A 58 -4.06 -0.63 15.35
CA ILE A 58 -2.82 -0.54 16.16
C ILE A 58 -1.89 0.52 15.59
N ASP A 59 -1.08 1.17 16.44
CA ASP A 59 -0.11 2.15 15.96
C ASP A 59 0.84 1.49 14.95
N VAL A 60 1.08 2.16 13.82
CA VAL A 60 2.02 1.68 12.79
C VAL A 60 3.41 1.39 13.35
N ASP A 61 3.85 2.06 14.41
CA ASP A 61 5.14 1.82 15.06
C ASP A 61 5.17 0.47 15.78
N ASP A 62 4.03 0.00 16.28
CA ASP A 62 3.86 -1.28 16.97
C ASP A 62 3.53 -2.44 16.00
N TYR A 63 3.16 -2.14 14.76
CA TYR A 63 2.89 -3.16 13.75
C TYR A 63 4.18 -3.89 13.36
N PRO A 64 4.20 -5.25 13.30
CA PRO A 64 5.37 -6.06 12.97
C PRO A 64 5.67 -6.06 11.46
N LEU A 65 5.88 -4.86 10.89
CA LEU A 65 6.02 -4.66 9.45
C LEU A 65 7.26 -5.35 8.88
N HIS A 66 8.32 -5.50 9.68
CA HIS A 66 9.53 -6.21 9.28
C HIS A 66 9.32 -7.73 9.09
N GLU A 67 8.34 -8.31 9.78
CA GLU A 67 7.98 -9.73 9.67
C GLU A 67 6.96 -9.93 8.55
N ILE A 68 5.92 -9.11 8.51
CA ILE A 68 4.79 -9.27 7.58
C ILE A 68 5.12 -8.72 6.19
N GLY A 69 5.87 -7.61 6.12
CA GLY A 69 6.21 -6.90 4.88
C GLY A 69 6.81 -7.80 3.78
N PRO A 70 7.87 -8.59 4.05
CA PRO A 70 8.45 -9.49 3.04
C PRO A 70 7.46 -10.53 2.50
N ILE A 71 6.56 -11.01 3.37
CA ILE A 71 5.58 -12.04 3.05
C ILE A 71 4.51 -11.46 2.11
N VAL A 72 4.03 -10.25 2.41
CA VAL A 72 3.07 -9.52 1.55
C VAL A 72 3.73 -9.11 0.24
N GLU A 73 4.94 -8.55 0.27
CA GLU A 73 5.68 -8.12 -0.92
C GLU A 73 5.75 -9.25 -1.96
N SER A 74 5.96 -10.48 -1.49
CA SER A 74 6.26 -11.64 -2.34
C SER A 74 5.05 -12.55 -2.54
N HIS A 75 3.87 -12.18 -2.05
CA HIS A 75 2.68 -13.03 -2.13
C HIS A 75 2.28 -13.26 -3.60
N SER A 76 1.80 -14.47 -3.92
CA SER A 76 1.50 -14.89 -5.30
C SER A 76 0.42 -14.05 -5.99
N MET A 77 -0.42 -13.35 -5.22
CA MET A 77 -1.38 -12.36 -5.71
C MET A 77 -0.70 -11.15 -6.38
N PHE A 78 0.55 -10.85 -6.01
CA PHE A 78 1.35 -9.75 -6.54
C PHE A 78 2.49 -10.29 -7.42
N PRO A 79 2.23 -10.68 -8.68
CA PRO A 79 3.24 -11.28 -9.57
C PRO A 79 4.47 -10.40 -9.79
N ASN A 80 4.29 -9.08 -9.72
CA ASN A 80 5.36 -8.09 -9.85
C ASN A 80 5.84 -7.57 -8.49
N LYS A 81 5.53 -8.28 -7.41
CA LYS A 81 5.65 -7.86 -6.01
C LYS A 81 4.90 -6.55 -5.72
N VAL A 82 4.84 -6.12 -4.47
CA VAL A 82 4.07 -4.93 -4.07
C VAL A 82 4.78 -4.10 -3.01
N ASN A 83 4.58 -2.78 -3.03
CA ASN A 83 4.87 -1.94 -1.87
C ASN A 83 3.71 -2.08 -0.88
N PHE A 84 4.02 -2.30 0.38
CA PHE A 84 3.00 -2.53 1.41
C PHE A 84 3.01 -1.39 2.41
N GLU A 85 1.93 -0.60 2.42
CA GLU A 85 1.73 0.51 3.34
C GLU A 85 0.77 0.13 4.46
N ILE A 86 1.18 0.43 5.69
CA ILE A 86 0.31 0.40 6.87
C ILE A 86 0.00 1.83 7.31
N VAL A 87 -1.26 2.09 7.65
CA VAL A 87 -1.76 3.45 7.84
C VAL A 87 -2.63 3.56 9.09
N ASN A 88 -2.33 4.54 9.94
CA ASN A 88 -3.30 5.04 10.91
C ASN A 88 -3.92 6.35 10.42
N VAL A 89 -5.24 6.47 10.55
CA VAL A 89 -5.98 7.70 10.29
C VAL A 89 -6.00 8.54 11.56
N LEU A 90 -5.15 9.58 11.65
CA LEU A 90 -5.11 10.47 12.82
C LEU A 90 -6.20 11.55 12.73
N SER A 91 -6.54 11.99 11.52
CA SER A 91 -7.66 12.88 11.22
C SER A 91 -7.94 12.88 9.72
N ARG A 92 -9.01 13.57 9.29
CA ARG A 92 -9.33 13.79 7.86
C ARG A 92 -8.20 14.40 7.04
N HIS A 93 -7.25 15.10 7.67
CA HIS A 93 -6.15 15.79 6.99
C HIS A 93 -4.77 15.29 7.43
N ARG A 94 -4.70 14.19 8.19
CA ARG A 94 -3.43 13.66 8.71
C ARG A 94 -3.48 12.14 8.83
N LEU A 95 -2.53 11.50 8.17
CA LEU A 95 -2.29 10.06 8.22
C LEU A 95 -0.87 9.81 8.78
N LYS A 96 -0.70 8.71 9.51
CA LYS A 96 0.61 8.19 9.92
C LYS A 96 0.86 6.91 9.12
N VAL A 97 2.01 6.81 8.46
CA VAL A 97 2.28 5.77 7.47
C VAL A 97 3.65 5.17 7.72
N ARG A 98 3.75 3.85 7.59
CA ARG A 98 5.01 3.13 7.37
C ARG A 98 4.89 2.24 6.15
N VAL A 99 6.01 1.99 5.48
CA VAL A 99 6.06 1.22 4.23
C VAL A 99 7.13 0.14 4.27
N TRP A 100 6.76 -1.02 3.75
CA TRP A 100 7.70 -2.02 3.27
C TRP A 100 7.78 -1.89 1.75
N GLU A 101 8.90 -1.35 1.26
CA GLU A 101 9.06 -0.98 -0.14
C GLU A 101 9.64 -2.14 -0.94
N ARG A 102 9.02 -2.44 -2.08
CA ARG A 102 9.38 -3.55 -2.95
C ARG A 102 10.87 -3.50 -3.31
N GLY A 103 11.59 -4.57 -3.01
CA GLY A 103 13.03 -4.70 -3.28
C GLY A 103 13.96 -3.89 -2.37
N SER A 104 13.41 -3.08 -1.44
CA SER A 104 14.20 -2.22 -0.53
C SER A 104 13.95 -2.54 0.95
N GLY A 105 12.78 -3.09 1.29
CA GLY A 105 12.39 -3.38 2.66
C GLY A 105 11.87 -2.14 3.39
N LEU A 106 12.12 -2.05 4.70
CA LEU A 106 11.71 -0.88 5.50
C LEU A 106 12.50 0.37 5.08
N THR A 107 11.79 1.36 4.52
CA THR A 107 12.37 2.65 4.15
C THR A 107 11.77 3.80 4.95
N GLN A 108 12.48 4.94 5.00
CA GLN A 108 12.05 6.12 5.77
C GLN A 108 10.91 6.89 5.09
N ALA A 109 10.83 6.82 3.77
CA ALA A 109 9.81 7.51 2.98
C ALA A 109 9.69 6.88 1.59
N CYS A 110 8.46 6.85 1.06
CA CYS A 110 8.15 6.47 -0.31
C CYS A 110 7.17 7.49 -0.90
N GLY A 111 7.59 8.22 -1.95
CA GLY A 111 6.77 9.29 -2.54
C GLY A 111 5.53 8.77 -3.26
N THR A 112 5.64 7.70 -4.05
CA THR A 112 4.50 7.07 -4.71
C THR A 112 3.55 6.41 -3.70
N GLY A 113 4.11 5.80 -2.64
CA GLY A 113 3.34 5.23 -1.54
C GLY A 113 2.52 6.28 -0.79
N ALA A 114 3.10 7.45 -0.52
CA ALA A 114 2.35 8.57 0.06
C ALA A 114 1.17 9.01 -0.82
N CYS A 115 1.33 9.05 -2.14
CA CYS A 115 0.23 9.33 -3.06
C CYS A 115 -0.83 8.22 -3.05
N ALA A 116 -0.41 6.96 -3.10
CA ALA A 116 -1.30 5.80 -3.08
C ALA A 116 -2.16 5.77 -1.81
N VAL A 117 -1.57 6.03 -0.65
CA VAL A 117 -2.27 6.09 0.64
C VAL A 117 -3.37 7.16 0.64
N VAL A 118 -3.11 8.35 0.10
CA VAL A 118 -4.12 9.42 0.02
C VAL A 118 -5.24 9.08 -0.97
N VAL A 119 -4.93 8.36 -2.05
CA VAL A 119 -5.94 7.83 -2.99
C VAL A 119 -6.82 6.78 -2.31
N ALA A 120 -6.22 5.87 -1.54
CA ALA A 120 -6.94 4.82 -0.82
C ALA A 120 -7.78 5.34 0.36
N ALA A 121 -7.43 6.50 0.92
CA ALA A 121 -8.14 7.12 2.05
C ALA A 121 -9.38 7.96 1.63
N ARG A 122 -9.76 7.91 0.35
CA ARG A 122 -10.87 8.69 -0.21
C ARG A 122 -12.10 7.84 -0.45
#